data_AF-A0A2W4TG87-F1
#
_entry.id   AF-A0A2W4TG87-F1
#
_cell.length_a   1.000
_cell.length_b   1.000
_cell.length_c   1.000
_cell.angle_alpha   90.00
_cell.angle_beta   90.00
_cell.angle_gamma   90.00
#
_symmetry.space_group_name_H-M   'P 1'
#
loop_
_entity.id
_entity.type
_entity.pdbx_description
1 polymer ?
#
loop_
_entity_poly.entity_id
_entity_poly.type
_entity_poly.pdbx_seq_one_letter_code
_entity_poly.pdbx_strand_id
1 'polypeptide(L)'
;MNRYRSRVLTLALFGLCLLPAACVQSPEAQPAAGAQGDFAQEAGVAPEPASAGSAATSWPMATDASVPAPAMVATGAAAGGGMQRVAVIDPNGFGQPMPALWVQLPAGWRTTGGVLWNQQAPCGATPSFQWQAQSPDGRQSLQMLPAEAWTYDNLNMPMPAGSCPRWPITDVRTYLQSLVQRQRPNARVLDYRTRNDLIQRAPPPSDAQTRYWKEGGELLIAYSGPNGEVRESFSAVVQFMETTMQGVVPGEVRKFISGIAGSPLIASAPAGQLDLAMVTRFGTSAVPDPQWQARMDKHNTAIARQGLQGQSERGQIMADTQREIADINQAGWERRDASGDAMQRQTVDGINNVERYTDPVTGSEVQMDNRYDNAWRANDGTYFQSNDPNLNPQVDLGIEAEQMERNE
;
A
#
# COMPACT_ATOMS: atom_id res chain seq x y z
N MET A 1 -0.31 -71.16 8.67
CA MET A 1 0.48 -71.92 7.70
C MET A 1 1.09 -70.95 6.69
N ASN A 2 2.41 -71.04 6.49
CA ASN A 2 3.31 -70.43 5.49
C ASN A 2 3.09 -68.96 5.08
N ARG A 3 3.93 -68.01 5.52
CA ARG A 3 5.34 -67.75 5.12
C ARG A 3 5.52 -67.53 3.61
N TYR A 4 5.83 -66.28 3.23
CA TYR A 4 7.00 -65.98 2.40
C TYR A 4 7.60 -64.62 2.79
N ARG A 5 8.86 -64.66 3.22
CA ARG A 5 9.77 -63.53 3.45
C ARG A 5 10.86 -63.62 2.37
N SER A 6 11.30 -62.49 1.82
CA SER A 6 12.71 -62.13 1.55
C SER A 6 12.74 -60.79 0.81
N ARG A 7 13.27 -59.72 1.42
CA ARG A 7 14.70 -59.30 1.50
C ARG A 7 15.16 -58.56 0.22
N VAL A 8 15.31 -57.24 0.32
CA VAL A 8 16.59 -56.48 0.45
C VAL A 8 17.14 -56.06 -0.91
N LEU A 9 17.20 -54.74 -1.17
CA LEU A 9 18.43 -54.13 -1.69
C LEU A 9 18.49 -52.64 -1.31
N THR A 10 19.54 -52.32 -0.57
CA THR A 10 20.04 -51.00 -0.20
C THR A 10 20.78 -50.39 -1.39
N LEU A 11 20.59 -49.10 -1.67
CA LEU A 11 21.62 -48.28 -2.31
C LEU A 11 21.49 -46.84 -1.82
N ALA A 12 22.36 -46.52 -0.86
CA ALA A 12 22.74 -45.17 -0.52
C ALA A 12 23.80 -44.71 -1.54
N LEU A 13 23.68 -43.49 -2.03
CA LEU A 13 24.77 -42.80 -2.73
C LEU A 13 24.92 -41.41 -2.11
N PHE A 14 26.03 -41.31 -1.37
CA PHE A 14 26.64 -40.10 -0.84
C PHE A 14 26.98 -39.14 -1.99
N GLY A 15 26.67 -37.86 -1.78
CA GLY A 15 27.09 -36.74 -2.63
C GLY A 15 27.40 -35.53 -1.77
N LEU A 16 28.50 -35.66 -1.02
CA LEU A 16 29.18 -34.60 -0.28
C LEU A 16 29.75 -33.58 -1.29
N CYS A 17 29.35 -32.31 -1.20
CA CYS A 17 30.12 -31.22 -1.82
C CYS A 17 30.31 -30.11 -0.79
N LEU A 18 31.57 -29.99 -0.37
CA LEU A 18 32.19 -28.92 0.41
C LEU A 18 32.05 -27.57 -0.31
N LEU A 19 31.88 -26.49 0.47
CA LEU A 19 32.52 -25.18 0.27
C LEU A 19 32.40 -24.38 1.60
N PRO A 20 33.29 -23.42 1.87
CA PRO A 20 33.90 -23.24 3.18
C PRO A 20 33.34 -22.06 3.99
N ALA A 21 33.58 -22.14 5.29
CA ALA A 21 33.61 -21.00 6.18
C ALA A 21 34.64 -19.96 5.69
N ALA A 22 34.19 -18.71 5.54
CA ALA A 22 35.06 -17.55 5.54
C ALA A 22 34.47 -16.54 6.52
N CYS A 23 35.15 -16.42 7.67
CA CYS A 23 35.06 -15.27 8.55
C CYS A 23 35.50 -14.00 7.79
N VAL A 24 34.69 -12.95 7.81
CA VAL A 24 35.09 -11.55 7.58
C VAL A 24 34.20 -10.71 8.51
N GLN A 25 34.67 -10.42 9.73
CA GLN A 25 35.30 -9.16 10.13
C GLN A 25 34.43 -7.93 9.88
N SER A 26 33.78 -7.49 10.95
CA SER A 26 33.26 -6.14 11.18
C SER A 26 34.38 -5.09 11.02
N PRO A 27 34.11 -3.91 10.45
CA PRO A 27 34.95 -2.75 10.67
C PRO A 27 34.43 -1.94 11.88
N GLU A 28 35.35 -1.75 12.83
CA GLU A 28 35.28 -0.79 13.93
C GLU A 28 34.92 0.62 13.46
N ALA A 29 34.15 1.28 14.33
CA ALA A 29 33.90 2.71 14.31
C ALA A 29 35.21 3.49 14.57
N GLN A 30 35.42 4.56 13.80
CA GLN A 30 36.31 5.66 14.18
C GLN A 30 35.46 6.93 14.39
N PRO A 31 35.76 7.76 15.41
CA PRO A 31 35.02 8.97 15.70
C PRO A 31 35.53 10.14 14.84
N ALA A 32 34.61 10.91 14.29
CA ALA A 32 34.91 12.22 13.71
C ALA A 32 34.38 13.32 14.66
N ALA A 33 35.28 14.25 14.98
CA ALA A 33 35.08 15.38 15.86
C ALA A 33 34.26 16.51 15.20
N GLY A 34 33.46 17.20 16.02
CA GLY A 34 33.35 18.67 16.08
C GLY A 34 32.71 19.46 14.94
N ALA A 35 31.51 20.02 15.20
CA ALA A 35 31.08 21.40 14.88
C ALA A 35 29.62 21.56 15.39
N GLN A 36 29.37 22.24 16.51
CA GLN A 36 29.01 23.67 16.60
C GLN A 36 27.87 24.11 15.66
N GLY A 37 26.66 24.15 16.25
CA GLY A 37 25.67 25.23 16.20
C GLY A 37 25.22 25.81 14.85
N ASP A 38 23.98 25.50 14.47
CA ASP A 38 23.06 26.52 13.95
C ASP A 38 21.62 26.17 14.35
N PHE A 39 21.01 27.04 15.17
CA PHE A 39 19.64 26.90 15.66
C PHE A 39 18.66 27.36 14.57
N ALA A 40 18.03 26.40 13.89
CA ALA A 40 16.79 26.65 13.16
C ALA A 40 15.59 26.36 14.08
N GLN A 41 14.70 27.34 14.22
CA GLN A 41 13.37 27.18 14.79
C GLN A 41 12.61 26.08 14.04
N GLU A 42 12.45 24.91 14.64
CA GLU A 42 11.45 23.94 14.19
C GLU A 42 10.14 24.17 14.93
N ALA A 43 9.17 24.66 14.17
CA ALA A 43 7.77 24.67 14.49
C ALA A 43 7.32 23.26 14.92
N GLY A 44 6.43 23.20 15.92
CA GLY A 44 5.88 21.95 16.44
C GLY A 44 5.42 21.03 15.31
N VAL A 45 6.02 19.85 15.26
CA VAL A 45 5.59 18.75 14.39
C VAL A 45 4.17 18.38 14.81
N ALA A 46 3.19 18.85 14.04
CA ALA A 46 1.82 18.40 14.16
C ALA A 46 1.78 16.88 13.96
N PRO A 47 0.95 16.13 14.70
CA PRO A 47 0.82 14.70 14.51
C PRO A 47 0.42 14.42 13.07
N GLU A 48 1.30 13.72 12.34
CA GLU A 48 1.02 13.21 11.01
C GLU A 48 -0.28 12.40 11.11
N PRO A 49 -1.36 12.75 10.38
CA PRO A 49 -2.60 12.03 10.49
C PRO A 49 -2.31 10.59 10.09
N ALA A 50 -2.62 9.66 11.01
CA ALA A 50 -2.54 8.22 10.81
C ALA A 50 -2.86 7.94 9.34
N SER A 51 -1.83 7.57 8.58
CA SER A 51 -1.98 7.28 7.16
C SER A 51 -3.22 6.42 7.07
N ALA A 52 -4.23 6.87 6.32
CA ALA A 52 -5.37 6.04 5.95
C ALA A 52 -4.72 4.90 5.18
N GLY A 53 -4.28 3.90 5.95
CA GLY A 53 -3.34 2.91 5.52
C GLY A 53 -4.00 2.29 4.33
N SER A 54 -3.34 2.41 3.18
CA SER A 54 -3.76 1.82 1.93
C SER A 54 -4.30 0.46 2.28
N ALA A 55 -5.63 0.37 2.34
CA ALA A 55 -6.28 -0.89 2.49
C ALA A 55 -5.90 -1.54 1.17
N ALA A 56 -4.85 -2.36 1.23
CA ALA A 56 -4.77 -3.55 0.43
C ALA A 56 -5.97 -4.42 0.83
N THR A 57 -7.18 -3.89 0.64
CA THR A 57 -8.31 -4.64 0.17
C THR A 57 -7.73 -5.28 -1.07
N SER A 58 -7.29 -6.53 -0.94
CA SER A 58 -7.12 -7.41 -2.09
C SER A 58 -8.45 -7.33 -2.80
N TRP A 59 -8.50 -6.48 -3.82
CA TRP A 59 -9.70 -6.24 -4.58
C TRP A 59 -10.07 -7.60 -5.15
N PRO A 60 -11.26 -8.14 -4.84
CA PRO A 60 -11.65 -9.42 -5.37
C PRO A 60 -11.64 -9.22 -6.87
N MET A 61 -10.66 -9.81 -7.54
CA MET A 61 -10.75 -9.91 -8.96
C MET A 61 -12.02 -10.62 -9.28
N ALA A 62 -12.80 -9.94 -10.12
CA ALA A 62 -14.04 -10.40 -10.64
C ALA A 62 -13.79 -11.67 -11.43
N THR A 63 -13.85 -12.80 -10.74
CA THR A 63 -14.25 -14.06 -11.29
C THR A 63 -14.99 -14.75 -10.19
N ASP A 64 -16.21 -15.15 -10.46
CA ASP A 64 -17.05 -15.77 -9.46
C ASP A 64 -18.05 -16.64 -10.25
N ALA A 65 -18.05 -17.95 -10.00
CA ALA A 65 -19.17 -18.86 -10.23
C ALA A 65 -18.91 -20.23 -9.58
N SER A 66 -19.88 -20.66 -8.78
CA SER A 66 -20.11 -22.05 -8.39
C SER A 66 -21.41 -22.51 -9.04
N VAL A 67 -21.41 -23.52 -9.94
CA VAL A 67 -22.40 -24.63 -10.08
C VAL A 67 -21.88 -25.72 -11.08
N PRO A 68 -22.52 -26.89 -11.31
CA PRO A 68 -21.87 -28.20 -11.39
C PRO A 68 -21.45 -28.62 -12.82
N ALA A 69 -20.58 -29.63 -12.90
CA ALA A 69 -20.03 -30.15 -14.14
C ALA A 69 -21.07 -30.75 -15.10
N PRO A 70 -20.84 -30.61 -16.42
CA PRO A 70 -21.09 -31.72 -17.33
C PRO A 70 -19.90 -32.04 -18.26
N ALA A 71 -19.89 -33.29 -18.69
CA ALA A 71 -18.82 -34.02 -19.37
C ALA A 71 -18.44 -33.49 -20.78
N MET A 72 -17.19 -33.78 -21.17
CA MET A 72 -16.61 -33.55 -22.49
C MET A 72 -17.27 -34.40 -23.58
N VAL A 73 -17.52 -33.82 -24.76
CA VAL A 73 -17.35 -34.48 -26.08
C VAL A 73 -16.95 -33.42 -27.14
N ALA A 74 -16.14 -33.86 -28.11
CA ALA A 74 -15.36 -33.13 -29.10
C ALA A 74 -16.07 -32.76 -30.43
N THR A 75 -15.43 -31.81 -31.13
CA THR A 75 -15.28 -31.56 -32.60
C THR A 75 -16.35 -31.99 -33.61
N GLY A 76 -16.79 -31.03 -34.44
CA GLY A 76 -17.39 -31.24 -35.76
C GLY A 76 -17.67 -29.93 -36.50
N ALA A 77 -17.17 -29.77 -37.72
CA ALA A 77 -17.33 -28.59 -38.57
C ALA A 77 -18.59 -28.66 -39.44
N ALA A 78 -19.32 -27.54 -39.59
CA ALA A 78 -20.08 -27.17 -40.80
C ALA A 78 -20.58 -25.72 -40.70
N ALA A 79 -20.56 -25.02 -41.83
CA ALA A 79 -21.10 -23.66 -41.97
C ALA A 79 -22.64 -23.68 -41.90
N GLY A 80 -23.21 -22.89 -40.97
CA GLY A 80 -24.65 -22.70 -40.81
C GLY A 80 -25.07 -22.48 -39.36
N GLY A 81 -25.13 -21.22 -38.91
CA GLY A 81 -26.03 -20.73 -37.85
C GLY A 81 -25.96 -21.31 -36.43
N GLY A 82 -24.97 -22.14 -36.07
CA GLY A 82 -24.83 -22.68 -34.71
C GLY A 82 -24.07 -21.74 -33.76
N MET A 83 -24.35 -21.85 -32.46
CA MET A 83 -23.47 -21.31 -31.41
C MET A 83 -22.48 -22.39 -30.96
N GLN A 84 -21.26 -21.98 -30.65
CA GLN A 84 -20.22 -22.82 -30.05
C GLN A 84 -19.84 -22.27 -28.67
N ARG A 85 -19.54 -23.17 -27.74
CA ARG A 85 -18.96 -22.82 -26.45
C ARG A 85 -17.43 -22.81 -26.60
N VAL A 86 -16.80 -21.71 -26.22
CA VAL A 86 -15.34 -21.52 -26.33
C VAL A 86 -14.75 -21.22 -24.96
N ALA A 87 -13.57 -21.78 -24.69
CA ALA A 87 -12.80 -21.48 -23.51
C ALA A 87 -11.83 -20.32 -23.77
N VAL A 88 -11.84 -19.32 -22.89
CA VAL A 88 -10.73 -18.38 -22.71
C VAL A 88 -9.71 -19.07 -21.81
N ILE A 89 -8.51 -19.27 -22.32
CA ILE A 89 -7.46 -20.04 -21.65
C ILE A 89 -6.61 -19.12 -20.78
N ASP A 90 -6.29 -19.56 -19.56
CA ASP A 90 -5.18 -19.04 -18.78
C ASP A 90 -3.91 -19.80 -19.18
N PRO A 91 -2.98 -19.18 -19.94
CA PRO A 91 -1.76 -19.86 -20.37
C PRO A 91 -0.81 -20.17 -19.20
N ASN A 92 -0.89 -19.42 -18.10
CA ASN A 92 -0.01 -19.55 -16.94
C ASN A 92 -0.69 -20.27 -15.76
N GLY A 93 -1.91 -20.77 -15.96
CA GLY A 93 -2.82 -21.22 -14.90
C GLY A 93 -2.20 -22.18 -13.89
N PHE A 94 -1.75 -21.66 -12.74
CA PHE A 94 -1.29 -22.46 -11.60
C PHE A 94 -0.31 -23.60 -11.96
N GLY A 95 0.57 -23.36 -12.94
CA GLY A 95 1.59 -24.31 -13.41
C GLY A 95 1.30 -25.00 -14.75
N GLN A 96 0.08 -24.92 -15.30
CA GLN A 96 -0.25 -25.48 -16.62
C GLN A 96 -1.43 -24.75 -17.29
N PRO A 97 -1.48 -24.64 -18.63
CA PRO A 97 -2.60 -24.00 -19.31
C PRO A 97 -3.95 -24.63 -18.94
N MET A 98 -4.95 -23.80 -18.60
CA MET A 98 -6.30 -24.30 -18.26
C MET A 98 -7.40 -23.29 -18.66
N PRO A 99 -8.65 -23.73 -18.87
CA PRO A 99 -9.78 -22.81 -19.08
C PRO A 99 -10.00 -21.92 -17.85
N ALA A 100 -10.19 -20.61 -18.07
CA ALA A 100 -10.54 -19.64 -17.02
C ALA A 100 -11.99 -19.16 -17.12
N LEU A 101 -12.46 -18.98 -18.35
CA LEU A 101 -13.81 -18.49 -18.65
C LEU A 101 -14.38 -19.24 -19.85
N TRP A 102 -15.66 -19.59 -19.78
CA TRP A 102 -16.41 -20.15 -20.89
C TRP A 102 -17.37 -19.12 -21.45
N VAL A 103 -17.41 -18.96 -22.77
CA VAL A 103 -18.27 -18.00 -23.47
C VAL A 103 -18.97 -18.68 -24.65
N GLN A 104 -20.09 -18.12 -25.11
CA GLN A 104 -20.74 -18.56 -26.34
C GLN A 104 -20.47 -17.59 -27.50
N LEU A 105 -20.08 -18.15 -28.64
CA LEU A 105 -19.83 -17.42 -29.88
C LEU A 105 -20.52 -18.10 -31.07
N PRO A 106 -20.78 -17.40 -32.18
CA PRO A 106 -21.19 -18.07 -33.39
C PRO A 106 -20.12 -19.06 -33.87
N ALA A 107 -20.56 -20.17 -34.48
CA ALA A 107 -19.67 -21.20 -35.00
C ALA A 107 -18.71 -20.64 -36.05
N GLY A 108 -17.47 -21.13 -36.04
CA GLY A 108 -16.42 -20.75 -37.00
C GLY A 108 -15.64 -19.48 -36.64
N TRP A 109 -16.03 -18.75 -35.60
CA TRP A 109 -15.24 -17.62 -35.10
C TRP A 109 -13.88 -18.10 -34.59
N ARG A 110 -12.84 -17.34 -34.91
CA ARG A 110 -11.46 -17.58 -34.47
C ARG A 110 -11.16 -16.74 -33.25
N THR A 111 -10.45 -17.28 -32.28
CA THR A 111 -10.20 -16.63 -30.99
C THR A 111 -8.71 -16.58 -30.68
N THR A 112 -8.23 -15.49 -30.09
CA THR A 112 -6.84 -15.34 -29.64
C THR A 112 -6.78 -14.59 -28.31
N GLY A 113 -5.67 -14.74 -27.59
CA GLY A 113 -5.52 -14.18 -26.25
C GLY A 113 -6.05 -15.10 -25.15
N GLY A 114 -6.22 -14.56 -23.95
CA GLY A 114 -6.50 -15.34 -22.76
C GLY A 114 -6.48 -14.51 -21.48
N VAL A 115 -6.10 -15.15 -20.37
CA VAL A 115 -5.81 -14.46 -19.11
C VAL A 115 -4.47 -13.73 -19.19
N LEU A 116 -4.47 -12.47 -18.78
CA LEU A 116 -3.31 -11.60 -18.66
C LEU A 116 -2.92 -11.48 -17.18
N TRP A 117 -1.72 -11.96 -16.84
CA TRP A 117 -1.10 -11.78 -15.53
C TRP A 117 -0.08 -10.64 -15.61
N ASN A 118 -0.38 -9.49 -15.02
CA ASN A 118 0.45 -8.30 -15.01
C ASN A 118 0.58 -7.75 -13.58
N GLN A 119 1.65 -8.11 -12.86
CA GLN A 119 1.86 -7.68 -11.48
C GLN A 119 1.98 -6.15 -11.31
N GLN A 120 2.31 -5.45 -12.40
CA GLN A 120 2.40 -3.99 -12.46
C GLN A 120 1.06 -3.34 -12.84
N ALA A 121 -0.03 -4.12 -12.95
CA ALA A 121 -1.35 -3.59 -13.23
C ALA A 121 -1.73 -2.55 -12.17
N PRO A 122 -2.19 -1.36 -12.60
CA PRO A 122 -2.68 -0.35 -11.69
C PRO A 122 -3.72 -0.88 -10.71
N CYS A 123 -3.61 -0.47 -9.44
CA CYS A 123 -4.47 -0.95 -8.34
C CYS A 123 -4.51 -2.48 -8.16
N GLY A 124 -3.53 -3.21 -8.69
CA GLY A 124 -3.52 -4.68 -8.63
C GLY A 124 -4.62 -5.33 -9.44
N ALA A 125 -5.08 -4.71 -10.53
CA ALA A 125 -6.10 -5.24 -11.45
C ALA A 125 -5.58 -6.43 -12.30
N THR A 126 -5.09 -7.49 -11.65
CA THR A 126 -4.40 -8.64 -12.26
C THR A 126 -4.56 -9.94 -11.48
N PRO A 127 -4.89 -11.09 -12.10
CA PRO A 127 -5.16 -11.29 -13.51
C PRO A 127 -6.37 -10.54 -14.06
N SER A 128 -6.31 -10.26 -15.36
CA SER A 128 -7.42 -9.76 -16.16
C SER A 128 -7.53 -10.55 -17.45
N PHE A 129 -8.41 -10.15 -18.36
CA PHE A 129 -8.55 -10.80 -19.66
C PHE A 129 -8.04 -9.89 -20.77
N GLN A 130 -7.26 -10.45 -21.68
CA GLN A 130 -6.93 -9.81 -22.94
C GLN A 130 -7.20 -10.83 -24.04
N TRP A 131 -8.38 -10.75 -24.62
CA TRP A 131 -8.89 -11.78 -25.51
C TRP A 131 -9.71 -11.19 -26.63
N GLN A 132 -9.65 -11.79 -27.80
CA GLN A 132 -10.42 -11.36 -28.97
C GLN A 132 -11.00 -12.55 -29.72
N ALA A 133 -12.10 -12.31 -30.41
CA ALA A 133 -12.68 -13.20 -31.39
C ALA A 133 -13.05 -12.46 -32.67
N GLN A 134 -12.94 -13.15 -33.80
CA GLN A 134 -13.21 -12.58 -35.12
C GLN A 134 -14.05 -13.55 -35.96
N SER A 135 -15.01 -13.00 -36.70
CA SER A 135 -15.83 -13.77 -37.64
C SER A 135 -14.99 -14.39 -38.75
N PRO A 136 -15.46 -15.49 -39.39
CA PRO A 136 -14.72 -16.15 -40.47
C PRO A 136 -14.33 -15.23 -41.64
N ASP A 137 -15.17 -14.23 -41.94
CA ASP A 137 -14.97 -13.24 -42.99
C ASP A 137 -14.12 -12.04 -42.54
N GLY A 138 -13.70 -12.00 -41.27
CA GLY A 138 -12.88 -10.94 -40.71
C GLY A 138 -13.62 -9.62 -40.44
N ARG A 139 -14.91 -9.51 -40.78
CA ARG A 139 -15.64 -8.25 -40.76
C ARG A 139 -16.16 -7.88 -39.38
N GLN A 140 -16.45 -8.86 -38.53
CA GLN A 140 -16.94 -8.64 -37.18
C GLN A 140 -15.88 -9.07 -36.17
N SER A 141 -15.76 -8.33 -35.07
CA SER A 141 -14.90 -8.72 -33.96
C SER A 141 -15.53 -8.45 -32.61
N LEU A 142 -15.06 -9.20 -31.62
CA LEU A 142 -15.31 -9.04 -30.20
C LEU A 142 -13.97 -8.97 -29.49
N GLN A 143 -13.79 -8.02 -28.57
CA GLN A 143 -12.56 -7.85 -27.82
C GLN A 143 -12.89 -7.63 -26.36
N MET A 144 -12.38 -8.49 -25.49
CA MET A 144 -12.31 -8.27 -24.05
C MET A 144 -11.02 -7.53 -23.74
N LEU A 145 -11.15 -6.33 -23.19
CA LEU A 145 -10.04 -5.54 -22.73
C LEU A 145 -9.62 -5.93 -21.30
N PRO A 146 -8.34 -5.70 -20.95
CA PRO A 146 -7.88 -5.81 -19.57
C PRO A 146 -8.74 -5.00 -18.61
N ALA A 147 -8.78 -5.46 -17.36
CA ALA A 147 -9.44 -4.75 -16.28
C ALA A 147 -8.77 -3.38 -16.08
N GLU A 148 -9.57 -2.35 -15.87
CA GLU A 148 -9.07 -1.03 -15.47
C GLU A 148 -9.61 -0.69 -14.09
N ALA A 149 -8.73 -0.15 -13.25
CA ALA A 149 -9.07 0.29 -11.90
C ALA A 149 -8.51 1.67 -11.65
N TRP A 150 -9.24 2.49 -10.90
CA TRP A 150 -8.87 3.86 -10.59
C TRP A 150 -9.38 4.29 -9.23
N THR A 151 -8.86 5.43 -8.78
CA THR A 151 -9.27 6.09 -7.54
C THR A 151 -9.52 7.57 -7.80
N TYR A 152 -10.28 8.19 -6.93
CA TYR A 152 -10.59 9.61 -6.94
C TYR A 152 -10.93 10.06 -5.53
N ASP A 153 -10.62 11.30 -5.18
CA ASP A 153 -11.15 11.89 -3.96
C ASP A 153 -11.64 13.31 -4.22
N ASN A 154 -12.72 13.70 -3.54
CA ASN A 154 -13.39 14.98 -3.75
C ASN A 154 -12.53 16.19 -3.34
N LEU A 155 -11.55 16.00 -2.45
CA LEU A 155 -10.65 17.05 -1.98
C LEU A 155 -9.37 17.15 -2.81
N ASN A 156 -9.21 16.28 -3.82
CA ASN A 156 -8.03 16.19 -4.67
C ASN A 156 -6.70 16.11 -3.91
N MET A 157 -6.73 15.57 -2.69
CA MET A 157 -5.59 15.47 -1.79
C MET A 157 -4.58 14.45 -2.33
N PRO A 158 -3.27 14.65 -2.16
CA PRO A 158 -2.29 13.63 -2.53
C PRO A 158 -2.57 12.34 -1.76
N MET A 159 -2.84 11.25 -2.47
CA MET A 159 -2.93 9.92 -1.87
C MET A 159 -1.51 9.35 -1.73
N PRO A 160 -1.23 8.54 -0.70
CA PRO A 160 0.06 7.85 -0.55
C PRO A 160 0.43 7.08 -1.82
N ALA A 161 1.72 6.98 -2.09
CA ALA A 161 2.27 6.36 -3.28
C ALA A 161 1.67 4.97 -3.53
N GLY A 162 1.11 4.78 -4.72
CA GLY A 162 0.56 3.53 -5.22
C GLY A 162 0.37 3.62 -6.73
N SER A 163 0.27 2.48 -7.41
CA SER A 163 0.14 2.42 -8.88
C SER A 163 -1.26 2.77 -9.40
N CYS A 164 -2.15 3.30 -8.57
CA CYS A 164 -3.53 3.61 -8.95
C CYS A 164 -3.65 4.93 -9.69
N PRO A 165 -4.18 4.96 -10.93
CA PRO A 165 -4.49 6.22 -11.61
C PRO A 165 -5.57 6.98 -10.84
N ARG A 166 -5.47 8.30 -10.91
CA ARG A 166 -6.43 9.23 -10.33
C ARG A 166 -7.34 9.77 -11.41
N TRP A 167 -8.51 9.18 -11.58
CA TRP A 167 -9.47 9.58 -12.61
C TRP A 167 -10.78 10.00 -11.96
N PRO A 168 -11.30 11.22 -12.22
CA PRO A 168 -12.54 11.73 -11.64
C PRO A 168 -13.78 11.10 -12.31
N ILE A 169 -13.81 9.76 -12.36
CA ILE A 169 -14.85 8.97 -12.99
C ILE A 169 -15.68 8.34 -11.87
N THR A 170 -16.95 8.71 -11.82
CA THR A 170 -17.89 8.29 -10.76
C THR A 170 -19.12 7.56 -11.30
N ASP A 171 -19.22 7.42 -12.62
CA ASP A 171 -20.30 6.73 -13.32
C ASP A 171 -19.78 5.99 -14.57
N VAL A 172 -20.53 4.99 -15.03
CA VAL A 172 -20.13 4.13 -16.16
C VAL A 172 -20.12 4.87 -17.50
N ARG A 173 -20.93 5.92 -17.68
CA ARG A 173 -20.98 6.67 -18.93
C ARG A 173 -19.70 7.46 -19.14
N THR A 174 -19.27 8.17 -18.12
CA THR A 174 -18.00 8.92 -18.09
C THR A 174 -16.83 7.96 -18.29
N TYR A 175 -16.86 6.77 -17.68
CA TYR A 175 -15.88 5.71 -17.93
C TYR A 175 -15.80 5.35 -19.43
N LEU A 176 -16.92 4.96 -20.04
CA LEU A 176 -16.98 4.54 -21.44
C LEU A 176 -16.57 5.65 -22.41
N GLN A 177 -16.96 6.90 -22.13
CA GLN A 177 -16.54 8.06 -22.91
C GLN A 177 -15.02 8.25 -22.83
N SER A 178 -14.44 8.14 -21.63
CA SER A 178 -12.99 8.23 -21.45
C SER A 178 -12.26 7.09 -22.20
N LEU A 179 -12.81 5.87 -22.16
CA LEU A 179 -12.24 4.71 -22.83
C LEU A 179 -12.27 4.88 -24.35
N VAL A 180 -13.41 5.33 -24.91
CA VAL A 180 -13.53 5.65 -26.34
C VAL A 180 -12.56 6.74 -26.73
N GLN A 181 -12.40 7.81 -25.95
CA GLN A 181 -11.46 8.88 -26.28
C GLN A 181 -10.01 8.37 -26.34
N ARG A 182 -9.62 7.44 -25.45
CA ARG A 182 -8.28 6.83 -25.46
C ARG A 182 -8.10 5.84 -26.61
N GLN A 183 -9.11 5.01 -26.89
CA GLN A 183 -9.01 3.92 -27.87
C GLN A 183 -9.33 4.34 -29.31
N ARG A 184 -10.18 5.34 -29.48
CA ARG A 184 -10.77 5.80 -30.74
C ARG A 184 -10.96 7.33 -30.73
N PRO A 185 -9.87 8.13 -30.65
CA PRO A 185 -9.95 9.58 -30.46
C PRO A 185 -10.71 10.34 -31.55
N ASN A 186 -10.85 9.76 -32.75
CA ASN A 186 -11.54 10.38 -33.90
C ASN A 186 -12.95 9.80 -34.14
N ALA A 187 -13.47 8.99 -33.23
CA ALA A 187 -14.80 8.41 -33.40
C ALA A 187 -15.91 9.36 -32.95
N ARG A 188 -17.03 9.32 -33.66
CA ARG A 188 -18.26 10.01 -33.25
C ARG A 188 -19.07 9.11 -32.34
N VAL A 189 -19.50 9.64 -31.20
CA VAL A 189 -20.48 8.98 -30.33
C VAL A 189 -21.84 9.08 -30.98
N LEU A 190 -22.55 7.96 -31.03
CA LEU A 190 -23.86 7.84 -31.68
C LEU A 190 -24.98 7.72 -30.65
N ASP A 191 -24.77 6.89 -29.62
CA ASP A 191 -25.77 6.59 -28.61
C ASP A 191 -25.14 6.08 -27.32
N TYR A 192 -25.85 6.21 -26.22
CA TYR A 192 -25.53 5.61 -24.93
C TYR A 192 -26.77 4.96 -24.33
N ARG A 193 -26.61 3.77 -23.76
CA ARG A 193 -27.65 3.14 -22.96
C ARG A 193 -27.10 2.49 -21.70
N THR A 194 -27.92 2.50 -20.66
CA THR A 194 -27.70 1.71 -19.46
C THR A 194 -27.93 0.23 -19.77
N ARG A 195 -27.08 -0.63 -19.19
CA ARG A 195 -27.06 -2.08 -19.41
C ARG A 195 -27.05 -2.85 -18.10
N ASN A 196 -28.07 -2.61 -17.27
CA ASN A 196 -28.21 -3.32 -16.00
C ASN A 196 -28.40 -4.84 -16.18
N ASP A 197 -28.83 -5.28 -17.37
CA ASP A 197 -28.91 -6.69 -17.76
C ASP A 197 -27.54 -7.39 -17.82
N LEU A 198 -26.44 -6.63 -17.95
CA LEU A 198 -25.09 -7.17 -17.89
C LEU A 198 -24.60 -7.37 -16.45
N ILE A 199 -25.28 -6.82 -15.45
CA ILE A 199 -24.93 -6.97 -14.03
C ILE A 199 -25.43 -8.34 -13.54
N GLN A 200 -24.58 -9.36 -13.63
CA GLN A 200 -24.93 -10.73 -13.21
C GLN A 200 -24.94 -10.92 -11.69
N ARG A 201 -24.30 -10.01 -10.94
CA ARG A 201 -24.07 -10.14 -9.49
C ARG A 201 -24.26 -8.80 -8.81
N ALA A 202 -24.99 -8.82 -7.70
CA ALA A 202 -25.16 -7.65 -6.84
C ALA A 202 -23.78 -7.09 -6.41
N PRO A 203 -23.69 -5.77 -6.14
CA PRO A 203 -22.56 -5.23 -5.41
C PRO A 203 -22.51 -5.81 -3.98
N PRO A 204 -21.36 -5.75 -3.30
CA PRO A 204 -21.28 -6.01 -1.85
C PRO A 204 -22.28 -5.14 -1.07
N PRO A 205 -22.71 -5.57 0.13
CA PRO A 205 -23.56 -4.74 0.98
C PRO A 205 -22.82 -3.46 1.39
N SER A 206 -23.56 -2.35 1.44
CA SER A 206 -23.06 -1.06 1.92
C SER A 206 -23.25 -0.93 3.43
N ASP A 207 -22.44 -0.10 4.07
CA ASP A 207 -22.56 0.28 5.49
C ASP A 207 -22.67 1.81 5.64
N ALA A 208 -22.58 2.32 6.88
CA ALA A 208 -22.75 3.74 7.16
C ALA A 208 -21.65 4.64 6.55
N GLN A 209 -20.44 4.11 6.36
CA GLN A 209 -19.29 4.86 5.85
C GLN A 209 -18.95 4.46 4.40
N THR A 210 -19.27 3.25 3.98
CA THR A 210 -18.89 2.70 2.67
C THR A 210 -20.11 2.32 1.85
N ARG A 211 -20.22 2.90 0.66
CA ARG A 211 -21.24 2.59 -0.33
C ARG A 211 -20.64 1.82 -1.49
N TYR A 212 -21.26 0.70 -1.86
CA TYR A 212 -20.94 -0.06 -3.07
C TYR A 212 -22.10 0.00 -4.06
N TRP A 213 -21.79 0.16 -5.35
CA TRP A 213 -22.77 0.01 -6.40
C TRP A 213 -22.13 -0.53 -7.69
N LYS A 214 -22.95 -1.03 -8.59
CA LYS A 214 -22.53 -1.46 -9.93
C LYS A 214 -23.37 -0.78 -10.98
N GLU A 215 -22.74 -0.37 -12.06
CA GLU A 215 -23.39 0.21 -13.21
C GLU A 215 -22.96 -0.53 -14.47
N GLY A 216 -23.93 -0.90 -15.30
CA GLY A 216 -23.70 -1.41 -16.65
C GLY A 216 -24.01 -0.33 -17.66
N GLY A 217 -23.14 -0.18 -18.66
CA GLY A 217 -23.35 0.79 -19.74
C GLY A 217 -22.89 0.25 -21.08
N GLU A 218 -23.43 0.82 -22.15
CA GLU A 218 -22.99 0.60 -23.52
C GLU A 218 -23.00 1.90 -24.30
N LEU A 219 -21.88 2.21 -24.96
CA LEU A 219 -21.66 3.39 -25.79
C LEU A 219 -21.45 2.94 -27.25
N LEU A 220 -22.29 3.43 -28.15
CA LEU A 220 -22.22 3.13 -29.57
C LEU A 220 -21.46 4.25 -30.29
N ILE A 221 -20.50 3.88 -31.12
CA ILE A 221 -19.66 4.84 -31.87
C ILE A 221 -19.56 4.49 -33.36
N ALA A 222 -19.19 5.46 -34.17
CA ALA A 222 -18.81 5.29 -35.57
C ALA A 222 -17.50 5.98 -35.88
N TYR A 223 -16.74 5.44 -36.83
CA TYR A 223 -15.61 6.12 -37.44
C TYR A 223 -15.34 5.58 -38.85
N SER A 224 -14.60 6.34 -39.64
CA SER A 224 -14.17 5.93 -40.98
C SER A 224 -13.05 4.90 -40.88
N GLY A 225 -13.30 3.69 -41.38
CA GLY A 225 -12.28 2.66 -41.56
C GLY A 225 -11.84 2.56 -43.03
N PRO A 226 -10.81 1.74 -43.33
CA PRO A 226 -10.32 1.55 -44.70
C PRO A 226 -11.37 1.03 -45.68
N ASN A 227 -12.32 0.23 -45.18
CA ASN A 227 -13.35 -0.45 -45.97
C ASN A 227 -14.74 0.20 -45.79
N GLY A 228 -14.77 1.49 -45.44
CA GLY A 228 -15.99 2.24 -45.17
C GLY A 228 -16.22 2.47 -43.67
N GLU A 229 -17.42 2.94 -43.33
CA GLU A 229 -17.75 3.26 -41.95
C GLU A 229 -17.83 1.99 -41.08
N VAL A 230 -17.14 2.04 -39.94
CA VAL A 230 -17.17 1.01 -38.90
C VAL A 230 -18.06 1.49 -37.75
N ARG A 231 -18.85 0.57 -37.20
CA ARG A 231 -19.64 0.76 -35.99
C ARG A 231 -19.05 -0.10 -34.88
N GLU A 232 -18.84 0.50 -33.72
CA GLU A 232 -18.37 -0.21 -32.53
C GLU A 232 -19.30 0.02 -31.35
N SER A 233 -19.54 -1.03 -30.57
CA SER A 233 -20.18 -0.97 -29.27
C SER A 233 -19.13 -1.19 -28.19
N PHE A 234 -19.01 -0.24 -27.27
CA PHE A 234 -18.19 -0.33 -26.07
C PHE A 234 -19.11 -0.59 -24.88
N SER A 235 -18.98 -1.73 -24.22
CA SER A 235 -19.79 -2.07 -23.06
C SER A 235 -18.92 -2.41 -21.86
N ALA A 236 -19.40 -2.04 -20.67
CA ALA A 236 -18.69 -2.34 -19.43
C ALA A 236 -19.68 -2.47 -18.27
N VAL A 237 -19.30 -3.28 -17.29
CA VAL A 237 -19.86 -3.24 -15.95
C VAL A 237 -18.76 -2.71 -15.03
N VAL A 238 -19.06 -1.63 -14.33
CA VAL A 238 -18.15 -0.99 -13.39
C VAL A 238 -18.69 -1.18 -11.98
N GLN A 239 -17.84 -1.68 -11.08
CA GLN A 239 -18.11 -1.65 -9.64
C GLN A 239 -17.46 -0.41 -9.05
N PHE A 240 -18.25 0.35 -8.31
CA PHE A 240 -17.79 1.51 -7.57
C PHE A 240 -17.85 1.25 -6.07
N MET A 241 -16.92 1.87 -5.36
CA MET A 241 -16.88 1.99 -3.91
C MET A 241 -16.70 3.46 -3.56
N GLU A 242 -17.53 3.99 -2.67
CA GLU A 242 -17.38 5.32 -2.08
C GLU A 242 -17.24 5.16 -0.57
N THR A 243 -16.13 5.62 0.00
CA THR A 243 -15.93 5.71 1.45
C THR A 243 -16.00 7.16 1.88
N THR A 244 -16.85 7.44 2.87
CA THR A 244 -17.01 8.76 3.49
C THR A 244 -16.29 8.80 4.83
N MET A 245 -15.42 9.79 5.01
CA MET A 245 -14.62 9.99 6.21
C MET A 245 -14.72 11.46 6.65
N GLN A 246 -14.45 11.71 7.93
CA GLN A 246 -14.23 13.08 8.40
C GLN A 246 -12.91 13.59 7.81
N GLY A 247 -12.91 14.84 7.36
CA GLY A 247 -11.73 15.55 6.85
C GLY A 247 -10.80 15.98 7.98
N VAL A 248 -9.74 16.72 7.59
CA VAL A 248 -8.75 17.23 8.56
C VAL A 248 -9.30 18.48 9.26
N VAL A 249 -10.17 19.22 8.57
CA VAL A 249 -10.84 20.39 9.12
C VAL A 249 -12.18 19.96 9.76
N PRO A 250 -12.54 20.46 10.96
CA PRO A 250 -13.84 20.18 11.56
C PRO A 250 -15.00 20.48 10.61
N GLY A 251 -15.86 19.49 10.37
CA GLY A 251 -17.01 19.60 9.48
C GLY A 251 -16.71 19.32 8.00
N GLU A 252 -15.45 19.12 7.62
CA GLU A 252 -15.07 18.68 6.27
C GLU A 252 -15.45 17.21 6.07
N VAL A 253 -16.07 16.90 4.94
CA VAL A 253 -16.42 15.52 4.57
C VAL A 253 -15.57 15.10 3.38
N ARG A 254 -14.73 14.10 3.59
CA ARG A 254 -13.90 13.50 2.56
C ARG A 254 -14.62 12.28 1.98
N LYS A 255 -14.68 12.24 0.65
CA LYS A 255 -15.19 11.10 -0.12
C LYS A 255 -14.07 10.54 -0.96
N PHE A 256 -13.74 9.29 -0.70
CA PHE A 256 -12.84 8.50 -1.52
C PHE A 256 -13.67 7.58 -2.41
N ILE A 257 -13.55 7.74 -3.73
CA ILE A 257 -14.24 6.92 -4.71
C ILE A 257 -13.20 6.07 -5.43
N SER A 258 -13.53 4.83 -5.69
CA SER A 258 -12.74 3.95 -6.51
C SER A 258 -13.63 3.12 -7.41
N GLY A 259 -13.12 2.82 -8.61
CA GLY A 259 -13.86 2.12 -9.65
C GLY A 259 -13.04 1.00 -10.25
N ILE A 260 -13.70 -0.11 -10.58
CA ILE A 260 -13.12 -1.22 -11.33
C ILE A 260 -14.04 -1.59 -12.48
N ALA A 261 -13.53 -1.48 -13.71
CA ALA A 261 -14.12 -2.04 -14.90
C ALA A 261 -13.47 -3.41 -15.17
N GLY A 262 -14.19 -4.50 -14.92
CA GLY A 262 -13.58 -5.84 -14.88
C GLY A 262 -13.06 -6.36 -16.23
N SER A 263 -13.86 -6.27 -17.29
CA SER A 263 -13.42 -6.62 -18.66
C SER A 263 -14.31 -5.89 -19.66
N PRO A 264 -14.00 -4.62 -19.98
CA PRO A 264 -14.73 -3.88 -21.01
C PRO A 264 -14.75 -4.68 -22.32
N LEU A 265 -15.91 -4.73 -22.98
CA LEU A 265 -16.09 -5.44 -24.23
C LEU A 265 -16.27 -4.44 -25.38
N ILE A 266 -15.51 -4.64 -26.45
CA ILE A 266 -15.70 -3.95 -27.73
C ILE A 266 -16.25 -4.95 -28.74
N ALA A 267 -17.39 -4.63 -29.36
CA ALA A 267 -17.86 -5.31 -30.55
C ALA A 267 -17.75 -4.39 -31.75
N SER A 268 -17.18 -4.86 -32.86
CA SER A 268 -17.02 -4.06 -34.08
C SER A 268 -17.62 -4.77 -35.30
N ALA A 269 -18.17 -3.98 -36.23
CA ALA A 269 -18.64 -4.44 -37.52
C ALA A 269 -18.75 -3.28 -38.51
N PRO A 270 -18.85 -3.53 -39.83
CA PRO A 270 -19.23 -2.50 -40.80
C PRO A 270 -20.60 -1.88 -40.44
N ALA A 271 -20.82 -0.65 -40.89
CA ALA A 271 -22.10 0.00 -40.73
C ALA A 271 -23.26 -0.87 -41.23
N GLY A 272 -24.31 -0.99 -40.40
CA GLY A 272 -25.48 -1.84 -40.66
C GLY A 272 -25.30 -3.32 -40.31
N GLN A 273 -24.12 -3.77 -39.88
CA GLN A 273 -23.84 -5.19 -39.57
C GLN A 273 -23.54 -5.46 -38.10
N LEU A 274 -23.51 -4.43 -37.24
CA LEU A 274 -23.24 -4.60 -35.81
C LEU A 274 -24.44 -5.25 -35.11
N ASP A 275 -24.26 -6.50 -34.68
CA ASP A 275 -25.26 -7.23 -33.88
C ASP A 275 -25.08 -6.95 -32.38
N LEU A 276 -25.90 -6.04 -31.84
CA LEU A 276 -25.91 -5.70 -30.43
C LEU A 276 -26.47 -6.83 -29.54
N ALA A 277 -27.27 -7.74 -30.11
CA ALA A 277 -27.71 -8.92 -29.39
C ALA A 277 -26.54 -9.90 -29.19
N MET A 278 -25.52 -9.90 -30.06
CA MET A 278 -24.29 -10.67 -29.87
C MET A 278 -23.52 -10.19 -28.63
N VAL A 279 -23.42 -8.88 -28.40
CA VAL A 279 -22.80 -8.31 -27.17
C VAL A 279 -23.49 -8.86 -25.93
N THR A 280 -24.82 -8.81 -25.93
CA THR A 280 -25.65 -9.28 -24.81
C THR A 280 -25.47 -10.78 -24.59
N ARG A 281 -25.54 -11.59 -25.67
CA ARG A 281 -25.32 -13.04 -25.59
C ARG A 281 -23.93 -13.37 -25.07
N PHE A 282 -22.89 -12.69 -25.56
CA PHE A 282 -21.54 -12.88 -25.08
C PHE A 282 -21.44 -12.60 -23.58
N GLY A 283 -21.84 -11.40 -23.14
CA GLY A 283 -21.72 -10.96 -21.74
C GLY A 283 -22.55 -11.81 -20.76
N THR A 284 -23.73 -12.27 -21.16
CA THR A 284 -24.60 -13.11 -20.32
C THR A 284 -24.23 -14.59 -20.34
N SER A 285 -23.51 -15.06 -21.37
CA SER A 285 -23.05 -16.45 -21.47
C SER A 285 -21.73 -16.72 -20.76
N ALA A 286 -21.06 -15.68 -20.28
CA ALA A 286 -19.75 -15.77 -19.66
C ALA A 286 -19.84 -16.47 -18.29
N VAL A 287 -19.26 -17.67 -18.20
CA VAL A 287 -19.26 -18.49 -16.98
C VAL A 287 -17.81 -18.89 -16.64
N PRO A 288 -17.28 -18.48 -15.47
CA PRO A 288 -15.95 -18.92 -15.01
C PRO A 288 -15.83 -20.44 -14.97
N ASP A 289 -14.63 -20.94 -15.27
CA ASP A 289 -14.34 -22.36 -15.08
C ASP A 289 -14.25 -22.68 -13.58
N PRO A 290 -15.00 -23.67 -13.06
CA PRO A 290 -15.02 -23.93 -11.62
C PRO A 290 -13.65 -24.31 -11.03
N GLN A 291 -12.79 -24.99 -11.80
CA GLN A 291 -11.47 -25.38 -11.29
C GLN A 291 -10.53 -24.19 -11.22
N TRP A 292 -10.56 -23.33 -12.24
CA TRP A 292 -9.75 -22.12 -12.24
C TRP A 292 -10.24 -21.16 -11.15
N GLN A 293 -11.56 -21.03 -10.98
CA GLN A 293 -12.18 -20.23 -9.93
C GLN A 293 -11.75 -20.67 -8.53
N ALA A 294 -11.86 -21.97 -8.21
CA ALA A 294 -11.46 -22.49 -6.90
C ALA A 294 -9.97 -22.24 -6.59
N ARG A 295 -9.11 -22.26 -7.62
CA ARG A 295 -7.68 -21.94 -7.47
C ARG A 295 -7.45 -20.46 -7.25
N MET A 296 -8.19 -19.59 -7.94
CA MET A 296 -8.17 -18.15 -7.70
C MET A 296 -8.68 -17.80 -6.30
N ASP A 297 -9.75 -18.43 -5.83
CA ASP A 297 -10.26 -18.21 -4.46
C ASP A 297 -9.19 -18.55 -3.41
N LYS A 298 -8.50 -19.69 -3.61
CA LYS A 298 -7.37 -20.08 -2.74
C LYS A 298 -6.21 -19.09 -2.81
N HIS A 299 -5.85 -18.62 -4.01
CA HIS A 299 -4.80 -17.64 -4.22
C HIS A 299 -5.15 -16.30 -3.54
N ASN A 300 -6.34 -15.77 -3.79
CA ASN A 300 -6.83 -14.52 -3.22
C ASN A 300 -6.93 -14.60 -1.70
N THR A 301 -7.35 -15.73 -1.14
CA THR A 301 -7.37 -15.96 0.32
C THR A 301 -5.96 -15.93 0.92
N ALA A 302 -4.96 -16.48 0.23
CA ALA A 302 -3.58 -16.44 0.68
C ALA A 302 -3.01 -15.01 0.65
N ILE A 303 -3.25 -14.26 -0.43
CA ILE A 303 -2.86 -12.85 -0.55
C ILE A 303 -3.54 -11.99 0.52
N ALA A 304 -4.85 -12.17 0.73
CA ALA A 304 -5.60 -11.44 1.75
C ALA A 304 -5.03 -11.68 3.16
N ARG A 305 -4.69 -12.94 3.48
CA ARG A 305 -4.07 -13.29 4.77
C ARG A 305 -2.71 -12.61 4.94
N GLN A 306 -1.86 -12.65 3.92
CA GLN A 306 -0.56 -11.96 3.93
C GLN A 306 -0.71 -10.45 4.07
N GLY A 307 -1.71 -9.87 3.38
CA GLY A 307 -2.05 -8.45 3.49
C GLY A 307 -2.43 -8.06 4.92
N LEU A 308 -3.34 -8.81 5.55
CA LEU A 308 -3.76 -8.57 6.94
C LEU A 308 -2.61 -8.70 7.93
N GLN A 309 -1.78 -9.75 7.80
CA GLN A 309 -0.59 -9.92 8.64
C GLN A 309 0.37 -8.73 8.47
N GLY A 310 0.67 -8.34 7.24
CA GLY A 310 1.53 -7.20 6.96
C GLY A 310 0.98 -5.87 7.48
N GLN A 311 -0.35 -5.68 7.50
CA GLN A 311 -0.95 -4.49 8.13
C GLN A 311 -0.79 -4.52 9.66
N SER A 312 -1.00 -5.67 10.30
CA SER A 312 -0.80 -5.81 11.74
C SER A 312 0.65 -5.54 12.15
N GLU A 313 1.61 -6.11 11.41
CA GLU A 313 3.05 -5.90 11.65
C GLU A 313 3.44 -4.42 11.46
N ARG A 314 2.97 -3.77 10.39
CA ARG A 314 3.18 -2.32 10.19
C ARG A 314 2.54 -1.47 11.28
N GLY A 315 1.34 -1.83 11.73
CA GLY A 315 0.66 -1.12 12.81
C GLY A 315 1.43 -1.19 14.13
N GLN A 316 2.02 -2.36 14.44
CA GLN A 316 2.91 -2.52 15.60
C GLN A 316 4.15 -1.65 15.48
N ILE A 317 4.84 -1.68 14.33
CA ILE A 317 6.01 -0.83 14.09
C ILE A 317 5.66 0.66 14.28
N MET A 318 4.54 1.12 13.72
CA MET A 318 4.10 2.51 13.90
C MET A 318 3.83 2.86 15.37
N ALA A 319 3.17 1.97 16.11
CA ALA A 319 2.91 2.19 17.54
C ALA A 319 4.20 2.22 18.36
N ASP A 320 5.17 1.37 18.04
CA ASP A 320 6.47 1.31 18.69
C ASP A 320 7.27 2.59 18.42
N THR A 321 7.31 3.04 17.16
CA THR A 321 7.94 4.30 16.77
C THR A 321 7.28 5.51 17.46
N GLN A 322 5.95 5.54 17.58
CA GLN A 322 5.27 6.63 18.29
C GLN A 322 5.63 6.66 19.78
N ARG A 323 5.77 5.49 20.43
CA ARG A 323 6.22 5.42 21.82
C ARG A 323 7.66 5.92 21.96
N GLU A 324 8.55 5.51 21.08
CA GLU A 324 9.94 5.98 21.08
C GLU A 324 10.05 7.50 20.88
N ILE A 325 9.25 8.08 19.97
CA ILE A 325 9.19 9.53 19.78
C ILE A 325 8.71 10.25 21.05
N ALA A 326 7.70 9.70 21.73
CA ALA A 326 7.21 10.27 22.99
C ALA A 326 8.30 10.26 24.07
N ASP A 327 9.05 9.16 24.20
CA ASP A 327 10.15 9.03 25.15
C ASP A 327 11.29 10.03 24.85
N ILE A 328 11.66 10.18 23.58
CA ILE A 328 12.67 11.17 23.14
C ILE A 328 12.23 12.60 23.47
N ASN A 329 10.96 12.92 23.22
CA ASN A 329 10.41 14.24 23.52
C ASN A 329 10.41 14.53 25.02
N GLN A 330 10.00 13.55 25.84
CA GLN A 330 10.02 13.66 27.29
C GLN A 330 11.44 13.86 27.81
N ALA A 331 12.40 13.04 27.38
CA ALA A 331 13.81 13.18 27.73
C ALA A 331 14.41 14.52 27.23
N GLY A 332 13.90 15.07 26.13
CA GLY A 332 14.27 16.40 25.64
C GLY A 332 13.72 17.53 26.52
N TRP A 333 12.49 17.40 27.02
CA TRP A 333 11.90 18.32 27.99
C TRP A 333 12.64 18.31 29.31
N GLU A 334 12.89 17.13 29.88
CA GLU A 334 13.62 16.97 31.15
C GLU A 334 15.03 17.60 31.09
N ARG A 335 15.74 17.40 29.98
CA ARG A 335 17.06 18.03 29.77
C ARG A 335 16.99 19.56 29.69
N ARG A 336 15.96 20.10 29.01
CA ARG A 336 15.77 21.56 28.92
C ARG A 336 15.38 22.17 30.26
N ASP A 337 14.52 21.50 31.02
CA ASP A 337 14.10 21.93 32.35
C ASP A 337 15.29 21.97 33.32
N ALA A 338 16.06 20.88 33.39
CA ALA A 338 17.27 20.81 34.21
C ALA A 338 18.33 21.86 33.81
N SER A 339 18.51 22.10 32.51
CA SER A 339 19.43 23.15 32.02
C SER A 339 18.91 24.55 32.33
N GLY A 340 17.59 24.79 32.23
CA GLY A 340 16.93 26.04 32.60
C GLY A 340 17.11 26.36 34.07
N ASP A 341 16.89 25.37 34.93
CA ASP A 341 17.10 25.48 36.38
C ASP A 341 18.55 25.79 36.74
N ALA A 342 19.52 25.13 36.09
CA ALA A 342 20.94 25.40 36.30
C ALA A 342 21.31 26.84 35.91
N MET A 343 20.86 27.31 34.74
CA MET A 343 21.12 28.69 34.28
C MET A 343 20.44 29.73 35.17
N GLN A 344 19.19 29.49 35.57
CA GLN A 344 18.47 30.39 36.47
C GLN A 344 19.17 30.47 37.83
N ARG A 345 19.63 29.34 38.36
CA ARG A 345 20.40 29.30 39.61
C ARG A 345 21.69 30.10 39.47
N GLN A 346 22.47 29.88 38.41
CA GLN A 346 23.69 30.65 38.14
C GLN A 346 23.41 32.15 37.99
N THR A 347 22.29 32.52 37.37
CA THR A 347 21.87 33.92 37.23
C THR A 347 21.54 34.56 38.58
N VAL A 348 20.78 33.86 39.42
CA VAL A 348 20.43 34.32 40.78
C VAL A 348 21.68 34.45 41.64
N ASP A 349 22.57 33.47 41.60
CA ASP A 349 23.82 33.47 42.36
C ASP A 349 24.72 34.64 41.91
N GLY A 350 24.81 34.90 40.59
CA GLY A 350 25.50 36.06 40.03
C GLY A 350 24.90 37.41 40.46
N ILE A 351 23.56 37.55 40.50
CA ILE A 351 22.88 38.76 40.98
C ILE A 351 23.18 38.99 42.47
N ASN A 352 23.17 37.92 43.26
CA ASN A 352 23.43 37.97 44.70
C ASN A 352 24.93 38.09 45.03
N ASN A 353 25.81 38.04 44.01
CA ASN A 353 27.26 37.99 44.16
C ASN A 353 27.72 36.86 45.09
N VAL A 354 27.09 35.68 44.95
CA VAL A 354 27.45 34.48 45.71
C VAL A 354 27.89 33.35 44.80
N GLU A 355 28.69 32.46 45.36
CA GLU A 355 29.11 31.20 44.78
C GLU A 355 28.86 30.08 45.80
N ARG A 356 28.57 28.87 45.32
CA ARG A 356 28.20 27.73 46.16
C ARG A 356 29.39 26.80 46.36
N TYR A 357 29.62 26.42 47.61
CA TYR A 357 30.66 25.49 47.99
C TYR A 357 30.08 24.31 48.76
N THR A 358 30.65 23.12 48.58
CA THR A 358 30.32 21.95 49.38
C THR A 358 31.20 21.92 50.62
N ASP A 359 30.54 21.83 51.78
CA ASP A 359 31.20 21.66 53.06
C ASP A 359 31.72 20.22 53.21
N PRO A 360 33.05 20.01 53.34
CA PRO A 360 33.64 18.67 53.33
C PRO A 360 33.25 17.81 54.54
N VAL A 361 32.83 18.43 55.65
CA VAL A 361 32.52 17.71 56.91
C VAL A 361 31.03 17.42 57.04
N THR A 362 30.15 18.32 56.59
CA THR A 362 28.69 18.12 56.66
C THR A 362 28.06 17.65 55.36
N GLY A 363 28.77 17.76 54.23
CA GLY A 363 28.23 17.51 52.89
C GLY A 363 27.13 18.49 52.47
N SER A 364 26.93 19.57 53.22
CA SER A 364 25.90 20.58 52.95
C SER A 364 26.45 21.68 52.04
N GLU A 365 25.57 22.29 51.24
CA GLU A 365 25.93 23.41 50.38
C GLU A 365 25.90 24.73 51.15
N VAL A 366 26.93 25.54 50.98
CA VAL A 366 27.09 26.86 51.62
C VAL A 366 27.30 27.91 50.53
N GLN A 367 26.52 28.99 50.58
CA GLN A 367 26.67 30.15 49.70
C GLN A 367 27.65 31.15 50.33
N MET A 368 28.66 31.57 49.58
CA MET A 368 29.67 32.55 50.01
C MET A 368 29.91 33.62 48.95
N ASP A 369 30.63 34.71 49.25
CA ASP A 369 30.85 35.82 48.30
C ASP A 369 31.68 35.36 47.09
N ASN A 370 31.23 35.69 45.88
CA ASN A 370 31.88 35.27 44.63
C ASN A 370 33.13 36.09 44.24
N ARG A 371 33.53 37.09 45.04
CA ARG A 371 34.75 37.87 44.82
C ARG A 371 36.03 37.15 45.24
N TYR A 372 35.90 35.97 45.85
CA TYR A 372 37.01 35.20 46.37
C TYR A 372 37.12 33.84 45.68
N ASP A 373 38.31 33.51 45.18
CA ASP A 373 38.53 32.28 44.39
C ASP A 373 38.55 31.00 45.24
N ASN A 374 38.89 31.12 46.52
CA ASN A 374 39.07 29.97 47.42
C ASN A 374 38.29 30.16 48.73
N ALA A 375 37.68 29.08 49.21
CA ALA A 375 36.95 29.01 50.47
C ALA A 375 37.43 27.83 51.32
N TRP A 376 37.43 28.02 52.63
CA TRP A 376 37.83 26.99 53.59
C TRP A 376 36.87 26.94 54.78
N ARG A 377 36.71 25.74 55.33
CA ARG A 377 36.02 25.50 56.59
C ARG A 377 37.05 25.21 57.69
N ALA A 378 37.04 26.01 58.75
CA ALA A 378 37.86 25.77 59.93
C ALA A 378 37.25 24.69 60.84
N ASN A 379 38.08 24.05 61.66
CA ASN A 379 37.66 23.01 62.61
C ASN A 379 36.63 23.48 63.66
N ASP A 380 36.57 24.79 63.93
CA ASP A 380 35.57 25.40 64.82
C ASP A 380 34.20 25.61 64.15
N GLY A 381 34.08 25.26 62.86
CA GLY A 381 32.86 25.41 62.06
C GLY A 381 32.71 26.77 61.39
N THR A 382 33.69 27.67 61.51
CA THR A 382 33.69 28.95 60.80
C THR A 382 34.16 28.79 59.35
N TYR A 383 33.78 29.74 58.51
CA TYR A 383 34.14 29.78 57.09
C TYR A 383 34.93 31.06 56.78
N PHE A 384 35.91 30.96 55.90
CA PHE A 384 36.65 32.12 55.41
C PHE A 384 37.05 31.96 53.94
N GLN A 385 37.30 33.08 53.26
CA GLN A 385 37.62 33.12 51.84
C GLN A 385 38.88 33.96 51.54
N SER A 386 39.58 33.64 50.44
CA SER A 386 40.79 34.33 50.00
C SER A 386 41.02 34.20 48.50
N ASN A 387 41.74 35.18 47.94
CA ASN A 387 42.20 35.21 46.55
C ASN A 387 43.66 34.77 46.39
N ASP A 388 44.35 34.42 47.48
CA ASP A 388 45.72 33.92 47.40
C ASP A 388 45.70 32.43 47.05
N PRO A 389 46.19 32.02 45.85
CA PRO A 389 46.18 30.64 45.43
C PRO A 389 47.18 29.75 46.21
N ASN A 390 48.09 30.35 46.97
CA ASN A 390 49.07 29.62 47.78
C ASN A 390 48.75 29.66 49.28
N LEU A 391 47.60 30.22 49.68
CA LEU A 391 47.24 30.30 51.10
C LEU A 391 47.16 28.89 51.69
N ASN A 392 47.99 28.64 52.69
CA ASN A 392 47.88 27.47 53.54
C ASN A 392 47.37 27.92 54.92
N PRO A 393 46.09 27.70 55.26
CA PRO A 393 45.51 28.17 56.51
C PRO A 393 46.29 27.76 57.77
N GLN A 394 46.88 26.56 57.76
CA GLN A 394 47.61 26.03 58.91
C GLN A 394 48.96 26.72 59.10
N VAL A 395 49.63 27.08 58.00
CA VAL A 395 50.96 27.69 58.02
C VAL A 395 50.89 29.21 58.15
N ASP A 396 49.96 29.85 57.42
CA ASP A 396 49.92 31.30 57.26
C ASP A 396 49.00 31.99 58.29
N LEU A 397 47.95 31.29 58.74
CA LEU A 397 46.96 31.82 59.70
C LEU A 397 46.99 31.08 61.04
N GLY A 398 47.71 29.95 61.14
CA GLY A 398 47.74 29.09 62.32
C GLY A 398 46.40 28.38 62.61
N ILE A 399 45.53 28.26 61.59
CA ILE A 399 44.19 27.69 61.70
C ILE A 399 44.14 26.39 60.91
N GLU A 400 43.67 25.31 61.55
CA GLU A 400 43.36 24.08 60.83
C GLU A 400 42.03 24.23 60.10
N ALA A 401 42.11 24.22 58.77
CA ALA A 401 40.96 24.35 57.90
C ALA A 401 41.08 23.44 56.67
N GLU A 402 39.96 22.93 56.21
CA GLU A 402 39.85 22.12 55.02
C GLU A 402 39.29 22.96 53.87
N GLN A 403 39.89 22.83 52.69
CA GLN A 403 39.46 23.58 51.52
C GLN A 403 38.10 23.04 51.05
N MET A 404 37.18 23.95 50.75
CA MET A 404 35.86 23.61 50.24
C MET A 404 35.90 23.49 48.72
N GLU A 405 35.17 22.51 48.19
CA GLU A 405 35.01 22.34 46.73
C GLU A 405 33.92 23.28 46.22
N ARG A 406 34.22 24.01 45.14
CA ARG A 406 33.23 24.85 44.47
C ARG A 406 32.30 23.96 43.65
N ASN A 407 31.00 24.21 43.75
CA ASN A 407 30.00 23.50 42.95
C ASN A 407 29.97 24.12 41.55
N GLU A 408 30.37 23.35 40.53
CA GLU A 408 30.32 23.76 39.12
C GLU A 408 28.90 23.69 38.51
#